data_AF-A0AAV6BPJ0-F1
#
_entry.id   AF-A0AAV6BPJ0-F1
#
_cell.length_a   1.000
_cell.length_b   1.000
_cell.length_c   1.000
_cell.angle_alpha   90.00
_cell.angle_beta   90.00
_cell.angle_gamma   90.00
#
_symmetry.space_group_name_H-M   'P 1'
#
loop_
_entity.id
_entity.type
_entity.pdbx_description
1 polymer ?
#
loop_
_entity_poly.entity_id
_entity_poly.type
_entity_poly.pdbx_seq_one_letter_code
_entity_poly.pdbx_strand_id
1 'polypeptide(L)'
;TLLADLARRCRERRGELALVLVEVPDAVIPGASAAQERMRALLAAIAGEQRLRFLSTSGVFAGCSDCYLRGDGHLSREGHRRLAAAVAGAFPARASGADS
;
A
#
# COMPACT_ATOMS: atom_id res chain seq x y z
N THR A 1 17.35 9.88 -2.34
CA THR A 1 17.02 8.56 -1.75
C THR A 1 16.45 7.66 -2.84
N LEU A 2 16.40 6.34 -2.64
CA LEU A 2 15.82 5.38 -3.60
C LEU A 2 14.40 5.78 -4.02
N LEU A 3 13.56 6.19 -3.05
CA LEU A 3 12.17 6.57 -3.30
C LEU A 3 12.04 7.82 -4.17
N ALA A 4 12.91 8.82 -3.97
CA ALA A 4 12.94 10.02 -4.82
C ALA A 4 13.36 9.68 -6.27
N ASP A 5 14.33 8.78 -6.45
CA ASP A 5 14.76 8.33 -7.77
C ASP A 5 13.64 7.54 -8.49
N LEU A 6 12.96 6.63 -7.78
CA LEU A 6 11.81 5.90 -8.32
C LEU A 6 10.66 6.84 -8.69
N ALA A 7 10.35 7.82 -7.85
CA ALA A 7 9.33 8.83 -8.12
C ALA A 7 9.64 9.63 -9.39
N ARG A 8 10.90 10.08 -9.53
CA ARG A 8 11.36 10.80 -10.73
C ARG A 8 11.22 9.95 -11.99
N ARG A 9 11.78 8.72 -11.99
CA ARG A 9 11.71 7.80 -13.13
C ARG A 9 10.28 7.44 -13.50
N CYS A 10 9.39 7.28 -12.52
CA CYS A 10 7.98 7.01 -12.77
C CYS A 10 7.31 8.16 -13.54
N ARG A 11 7.54 9.41 -13.10
CA ARG A 11 7.02 10.61 -13.79
C ARG A 11 7.58 10.76 -15.21
N GLU A 12 8.87 10.52 -15.41
CA GLU A 12 9.51 10.56 -16.73
C GLU A 12 8.85 9.58 -17.72
N ARG A 13 8.35 8.45 -17.22
CA ARG A 13 7.63 7.44 -18.01
C ARG A 13 6.10 7.66 -18.04
N ARG A 14 5.61 8.81 -17.56
CA ARG A 14 4.18 9.13 -17.40
C ARG A 14 3.42 8.05 -16.61
N GLY A 15 4.10 7.43 -15.65
CA GLY A 15 3.51 6.47 -14.72
C GLY A 15 3.00 7.14 -13.45
N GLU A 16 2.23 6.38 -12.68
CA GLU A 16 1.84 6.75 -11.33
C GLU A 16 2.51 5.79 -10.33
N LEU A 17 2.91 6.30 -9.17
CA LEU A 17 3.55 5.51 -8.12
C LEU A 17 2.82 5.75 -6.79
N ALA A 18 2.50 4.66 -6.10
CA ALA A 18 1.96 4.68 -4.74
C ALA A 18 2.90 3.95 -3.79
N LEU A 19 3.01 4.48 -2.58
CA LEU A 19 3.56 3.78 -1.43
C LEU A 19 2.41 3.09 -0.71
N VAL A 20 2.56 1.79 -0.47
CA VAL A 20 1.55 0.97 0.22
C VAL A 20 2.18 0.46 1.52
N LEU A 21 1.58 0.80 2.66
CA LEU A 21 1.93 0.20 3.93
C LEU A 21 0.97 -0.98 4.18
N VAL A 22 1.50 -2.20 4.10
CA VAL A 22 0.80 -3.41 4.55
C VAL A 22 0.92 -3.47 6.07
N GLU A 23 -0.17 -3.17 6.74
CA GLU A 23 -0.26 -3.15 8.19
C GLU A 23 -0.61 -4.55 8.67
N VAL A 24 -0.18 -4.90 9.87
CA VAL A 24 -0.34 -6.24 10.44
C VAL A 24 -0.88 -6.02 11.85
N PRO A 25 -2.05 -6.56 12.20
CA PRO A 25 -2.63 -6.33 13.51
C PRO A 25 -1.80 -7.04 14.59
N ASP A 26 -1.87 -6.52 15.82
CA ASP A 26 -1.15 -7.10 16.98
C ASP A 26 -1.53 -8.57 17.25
N ALA A 27 -2.72 -8.98 16.84
CA ALA A 27 -3.18 -10.37 16.91
C ALA A 27 -2.38 -11.33 16.01
N VAL A 28 -1.70 -10.81 14.98
CA VAL A 28 -0.86 -11.58 14.06
C VAL A 28 0.62 -11.44 14.44
N ILE A 29 1.08 -10.22 14.72
CA ILE A 29 2.43 -9.94 15.22
C ILE A 29 2.33 -9.02 16.44
N PRO A 30 2.64 -9.50 17.66
CA PRO A 30 2.58 -8.68 18.86
C PRO A 30 3.44 -7.41 18.75
N GLY A 31 2.85 -6.25 19.05
CA GLY A 31 3.53 -4.94 19.03
C GLY A 31 3.69 -4.30 17.64
N ALA A 32 3.12 -4.90 16.58
CA ALA A 32 3.21 -4.37 15.23
C ALA A 32 2.59 -2.97 15.11
N SER A 33 1.45 -2.72 15.75
CA SER A 33 0.69 -1.46 15.61
C SER A 33 1.51 -0.24 16.02
N ALA A 34 2.22 -0.31 17.15
CA ALA A 34 3.04 0.79 17.64
C ALA A 34 4.27 1.06 16.74
N ALA A 35 4.86 0.01 16.16
CA ALA A 35 5.95 0.16 15.20
C ALA A 35 5.46 0.72 13.86
N GLN A 36 4.28 0.30 13.42
CA GLN A 36 3.65 0.70 12.17
C GLN A 36 3.16 2.15 12.18
N GLU A 37 2.75 2.70 13.34
CA GLU A 37 2.33 4.10 13.43
C GLU A 37 3.47 5.07 13.08
N ARG A 38 4.68 4.81 13.60
CA ARG A 38 5.87 5.60 13.23
C ARG A 38 6.21 5.46 11.75
N MET A 39 6.07 4.25 11.20
CA MET A 39 6.31 3.98 9.78
C MET A 39 5.28 4.69 8.90
N ARG A 40 4.00 4.69 9.30
CA ARG A 40 2.91 5.39 8.62
C ARG A 40 3.20 6.88 8.51
N ALA A 41 3.58 7.53 9.62
CA ALA A 41 3.92 8.96 9.62
C ALA A 41 5.11 9.26 8.69
N LEU A 42 6.17 8.44 8.74
CA LEU A 42 7.34 8.59 7.88
C LEU A 42 7.00 8.43 6.39
N LEU A 43 6.25 7.38 6.03
CA LEU A 43 5.86 7.12 4.65
C LEU A 43 4.90 8.19 4.11
N ALA A 44 3.99 8.71 4.95
CA ALA A 44 3.12 9.82 4.59
C ALA A 44 3.92 11.09 4.28
N ALA A 45 4.93 11.42 5.09
CA ALA A 45 5.82 12.56 4.85
C ALA A 45 6.59 12.41 3.53
N ILE A 46 7.21 11.25 3.31
CA ILE A 46 7.94 10.93 2.07
C ILE A 46 7.00 11.02 0.86
N ALA A 47 5.78 10.48 0.97
CA ALA A 47 4.81 10.53 -0.11
C ALA A 47 4.42 11.97 -0.46
N GLY A 48 4.20 12.81 0.56
CA GLY A 48 3.94 14.24 0.38
C GLY A 48 5.08 14.97 -0.35
N GLU A 49 6.31 14.82 0.15
CA GLU A 49 7.50 15.43 -0.45
C GLU A 49 7.70 15.01 -1.91
N GLN A 50 7.49 13.73 -2.21
CA GLN A 50 7.74 13.16 -3.54
C GLN A 50 6.52 13.21 -4.46
N ARG A 51 5.40 13.79 -4.00
CA ARG A 51 4.09 13.82 -4.68
C ARG A 51 3.62 12.43 -5.11
N LEU A 52 3.78 11.45 -4.23
CA LEU A 52 3.32 10.08 -4.39
C LEU A 52 1.98 9.89 -3.69
N ARG A 53 1.21 8.91 -4.16
CA ARG A 53 0.05 8.44 -3.41
C ARG A 53 0.52 7.60 -2.23
N PHE A 54 -0.12 7.73 -1.07
CA PHE A 54 0.11 6.85 0.08
C PHE A 54 -1.17 6.09 0.40
N LEU A 55 -1.05 4.76 0.55
CA LEU A 55 -2.15 3.87 0.89
C LEU A 55 -1.84 3.14 2.19
N SER A 56 -2.67 3.38 3.20
CA SER A 56 -2.71 2.60 4.43
C SER A 56 -3.74 1.48 4.28
N THR A 57 -3.44 0.32 4.89
CA THR A 57 -4.27 -0.88 4.79
C THR A 57 -5.01 -1.21 6.09
N SER A 58 -4.90 -0.39 7.13
CA SER A 58 -5.60 -0.60 8.42
C SER A 58 -7.11 -0.82 8.26
N GLY A 59 -7.75 -0.07 7.35
CA GLY A 59 -9.17 -0.25 7.02
C GLY A 59 -9.47 -1.42 6.07
N VAL A 60 -8.49 -1.87 5.28
CA VAL A 60 -8.66 -2.91 4.26
C VAL A 60 -8.81 -4.30 4.91
N PHE A 61 -8.08 -4.52 5.99
CA PHE A 61 -8.01 -5.81 6.68
C PHE A 61 -8.76 -5.83 8.02
N ALA A 62 -9.51 -4.77 8.35
CA ALA A 62 -10.27 -4.68 9.59
C ALA A 62 -11.17 -5.92 9.78
N GLY A 63 -10.99 -6.61 10.91
CA GLY A 63 -11.75 -7.82 11.27
C GLY A 63 -11.44 -9.07 10.44
N CYS A 64 -10.41 -9.07 9.61
CA CYS A 64 -10.08 -10.22 8.75
C CYS A 64 -8.96 -11.09 9.36
N SER A 65 -9.33 -12.11 10.14
CA SER A 65 -8.37 -13.07 10.70
C SER A 65 -7.63 -13.88 9.63
N ASP A 66 -8.28 -14.11 8.49
CA ASP A 66 -7.75 -14.98 7.43
C ASP A 66 -6.95 -14.21 6.38
N CYS A 67 -6.75 -12.90 6.55
CA CYS A 67 -6.00 -12.07 5.61
C CYS A 67 -4.48 -12.26 5.71
N TYR A 68 -4.00 -12.91 6.78
CA TYR A 68 -2.59 -13.14 7.03
C TYR A 68 -2.29 -14.63 7.16
N LEU A 69 -1.10 -15.03 6.72
CA LEU A 69 -0.53 -16.33 7.05
C LEU A 69 -0.11 -16.34 8.52
N ARG A 70 -0.28 -17.50 9.17
CA ARG A 70 0.04 -17.63 10.59
C ARG A 70 1.56 -17.58 10.80
N GLY A 71 2.01 -16.67 11.66
CA GLY A 71 3.35 -16.70 12.24
C GLY A 71 4.41 -15.81 11.59
N ASP A 72 4.14 -15.19 10.44
CA ASP A 72 5.14 -14.35 9.75
C ASP A 72 4.61 -13.00 9.23
N GLY A 73 3.30 -12.77 9.26
CA GLY A 73 2.68 -11.52 8.81
C GLY A 73 2.58 -11.36 7.30
N HIS A 74 2.89 -12.38 6.50
CA HIS A 74 2.63 -12.37 5.07
C HIS A 74 1.12 -12.44 4.78
N LEU A 75 0.70 -11.89 3.64
CA LEU A 75 -0.70 -11.95 3.23
C LEU A 75 -1.09 -13.36 2.76
N SER A 76 -2.28 -13.79 3.13
CA SER A 76 -2.91 -14.96 2.52
C SER A 76 -3.43 -14.64 1.12
N ARG A 77 -4.00 -15.64 0.43
CA ARG A 77 -4.75 -15.40 -0.82
C ARG A 77 -5.88 -14.38 -0.64
N GLU A 78 -6.60 -14.43 0.49
CA GLU A 78 -7.67 -13.48 0.79
C GLU A 78 -7.11 -12.08 1.08
N GLY A 79 -5.98 -11.99 1.80
CA GLY A 79 -5.27 -10.73 2.01
C GLY A 79 -4.86 -10.08 0.68
N HIS A 80 -4.28 -10.86 -0.22
CA HIS A 80 -3.95 -10.38 -1.57
C HIS A 80 -5.17 -9.92 -2.37
N ARG A 81 -6.30 -10.64 -2.29
CA ARG A 81 -7.55 -10.24 -2.97
C ARG A 81 -8.06 -8.88 -2.50
N ARG A 82 -8.09 -8.64 -1.19
CA ARG A 82 -8.54 -7.36 -0.63
C ARG A 82 -7.58 -6.22 -0.94
N LEU A 83 -6.28 -6.48 -0.85
CA LEU A 83 -5.26 -5.50 -1.22
C LEU A 83 -5.39 -5.09 -2.69
N ALA A 84 -5.56 -6.07 -3.59
CA ALA A 84 -5.75 -5.79 -5.01
C ALA A 84 -6.96 -4.90 -5.28
N ALA A 85 -8.09 -5.14 -4.59
CA ALA A 85 -9.28 -4.29 -4.70
C ALA A 85 -9.02 -2.85 -4.20
N ALA A 86 -8.33 -2.70 -3.06
CA ALA A 86 -7.98 -1.39 -2.51
C ALA A 86 -7.03 -0.61 -3.44
N VAL A 87 -6.02 -1.27 -4.00
CA VAL A 87 -5.07 -0.68 -4.96
C VAL A 87 -5.78 -0.33 -6.26
N ALA A 88 -6.64 -1.21 -6.79
CA ALA A 88 -7.42 -0.93 -8.01
C ALA A 88 -8.34 0.29 -7.82
N GLY A 89 -8.94 0.48 -6.65
CA GLY A 89 -9.72 1.69 -6.36
C GLY A 89 -8.89 2.97 -6.26
N ALA A 90 -7.59 2.85 -5.97
CA ALA A 90 -6.68 3.98 -5.83
C ALA A 90 -6.10 4.48 -7.17
N PHE A 91 -6.06 3.64 -8.19
CA PHE A 91 -5.62 4.00 -9.53
C PHE A 91 -6.82 3.91 -10.48
N PRO A 92 -7.33 5.04 -11.00
CA PRO A 92 -8.41 4.97 -11.97
C PRO A 92 -7.96 4.10 -13.14
N ALA A 93 -8.86 3.25 -13.63
CA ALA A 93 -8.62 2.54 -14.88
C ALA A 93 -8.23 3.61 -15.91
N ARG A 94 -7.03 3.48 -16.49
CA ARG A 94 -6.73 4.25 -17.70
C ARG A 94 -7.89 3.95 -18.62
N ALA A 95 -8.62 4.99 -19.04
CA ALA A 95 -9.58 4.84 -20.11
C ALA A 95 -8.79 4.17 -21.24
N SER A 96 -9.04 2.87 -21.43
CA SER A 96 -8.60 2.18 -22.62
C SER A 96 -9.19 3.01 -23.72
N GLY A 97 -8.35 3.74 -24.44
CA GLY A 97 -8.74 4.40 -25.66
C GLY A 97 -9.34 3.31 -26.53
N ALA A 98 -10.67 3.23 -26.49
CA ALA A 98 -11.47 2.70 -27.56
C ALA A 98 -11.34 3.75 -28.68
N ASP A 99 -10.15 3.81 -29.27
CA ASP A 99 -9.89 4.44 -30.54
C ASP A 99 -9.89 3.32 -31.57
N SER A 100 -11.07 3.08 -32.14
CA SER A 100 -11.31 2.97 -33.59
C SER A 100 -12.82 2.77 -33.80
#